data_AF-A0A316DXN7-F1
#
_entry.id   AF-A0A316DXN7-F1
#
_cell.length_a   1.000
_cell.length_b   1.000
_cell.length_c   1.000
_cell.angle_alpha   90.00
_cell.angle_beta   90.00
_cell.angle_gamma   90.00
#
_symmetry.space_group_name_H-M   'P 1'
#
loop_
_entity.id
_entity.type
_entity.pdbx_description
1 polymer ?
#
loop_
_entity_poly.entity_id
_entity_poly.type
_entity_poly.pdbx_seq_one_letter_code
_entity_poly.pdbx_strand_id
1 'polypeptide(L)' 'RRPVELIFHQEFNDVVQAISFEKKIKKWSGKKKLALANGEYDLLQILAECRNATHSDFKPIDTDKGLDCARPDKP' A
#
# COMPACT_ATOMS: atom_id res chain seq x y z
N ARG A 1 -10.00 -12.17 -29.43
CA ARG A 1 -10.11 -11.15 -28.34
C ARG A 1 -11.35 -11.49 -27.53
N ARG A 2 -11.28 -11.49 -26.19
CA ARG A 2 -12.45 -11.66 -25.32
C ARG A 2 -13.19 -10.31 -25.17
N PRO A 3 -14.50 -10.29 -24.89
CA PRO A 3 -15.21 -9.05 -24.54
C PRO A 3 -14.55 -8.37 -23.33
N VAL A 4 -14.57 -7.04 -23.31
CA VAL A 4 -14.02 -6.22 -22.23
C VAL A 4 -15.11 -5.30 -21.68
N GLU A 5 -15.13 -5.13 -20.37
CA GLU A 5 -16.08 -4.26 -19.66
C GLU A 5 -15.32 -3.12 -18.98
N LEU A 6 -15.90 -1.91 -19.02
CA LEU A 6 -15.36 -0.75 -18.33
C LEU A 6 -15.87 -0.73 -16.89
N ILE A 7 -14.99 -1.02 -15.93
CA ILE A 7 -15.33 -1.07 -14.50
C ILE A 7 -14.99 0.22 -13.73
N PHE A 8 -14.16 1.09 -14.30
CA PHE A 8 -13.71 2.31 -13.62
C PHE A 8 -13.36 3.39 -14.63
N HIS A 9 -13.83 4.62 -14.38
CA HIS A 9 -13.38 5.82 -15.08
C HIS A 9 -13.27 6.98 -14.08
N GLN A 10 -12.34 7.90 -14.33
CA GLN A 10 -12.16 9.10 -13.52
C GLN A 10 -11.79 10.25 -14.45
N GLU A 11 -12.49 11.37 -14.31
CA GLU A 11 -12.17 12.61 -15.01
C GLU A 11 -11.27 13.49 -14.16
N PHE A 12 -10.37 14.22 -14.83
CA PHE A 12 -9.44 15.15 -14.20
C PHE A 12 -9.48 16.48 -14.95
N ASN A 13 -9.44 17.59 -14.20
CA ASN A 13 -9.43 18.93 -14.79
C ASN A 13 -8.06 19.32 -15.36
N ASP A 14 -6.99 18.67 -14.90
CA ASP A 14 -5.61 18.95 -15.28
C ASP A 14 -4.95 17.70 -15.86
N VAL A 15 -4.29 17.88 -17.00
CA VAL A 15 -3.54 16.85 -17.73
C VAL A 15 -2.38 16.31 -16.87
N VAL A 16 -1.72 17.15 -16.09
CA VAL A 16 -0.60 16.72 -15.23
C VAL A 16 -1.08 15.76 -14.15
N GLN A 17 -2.26 16.02 -13.58
CA GLN A 17 -2.88 15.14 -12.59
C GLN A 17 -3.21 13.78 -13.21
N ALA A 18 -3.86 13.77 -14.38
CA ALA A 18 -4.20 12.53 -15.10
C ALA A 18 -2.96 11.67 -15.38
N ILE A 19 -1.88 12.27 -15.90
CA ILE A 19 -0.62 11.57 -16.18
C ILE A 19 -0.01 10.98 -14.90
N SER A 20 -0.04 11.73 -13.80
CA SER A 20 0.51 11.26 -12.52
C SER A 20 -0.27 10.06 -11.96
N PHE A 21 -1.60 10.10 -12.06
CA PHE A 21 -2.47 9.01 -11.62
C PHE A 21 -2.33 7.77 -12.49
N GLU A 22 -2.28 7.94 -13.81
CA GLU A 22 -2.05 6.83 -14.75
C GLU A 22 -0.73 6.11 -14.43
N LYS A 23 0.36 6.87 -14.25
CA LYS A 23 1.67 6.31 -13.89
C LYS A 23 1.65 5.54 -12.58
N LYS A 24 0.93 6.04 -11.57
CA LYS A 24 0.76 5.36 -10.28
C LYS A 24 -0.03 4.06 -10.44
N ILE A 25 -1.23 4.13 -11.02
CA ILE A 25 -2.15 2.99 -11.17
C ILE A 25 -1.53 1.91 -12.06
N LYS A 26 -0.77 2.26 -13.11
CA LYS A 26 -0.12 1.29 -14.00
C LYS A 26 0.75 0.29 -13.22
N LYS A 27 1.47 0.76 -12.18
CA LYS A 27 2.33 -0.06 -11.30
C LYS A 27 1.58 -0.83 -10.20
N TRP A 28 0.29 -0.57 -10.00
CA TRP A 28 -0.48 -1.25 -8.96
C TRP A 28 -0.77 -2.70 -9.34
N SER A 29 -0.85 -3.55 -8.30
CA SER A 29 -1.32 -4.91 -8.43
C SER A 29 -2.78 -4.95 -8.86
N GLY A 30 -3.22 -6.06 -9.48
CA GLY A 30 -4.62 -6.23 -9.89
C GLY A 30 -5.62 -6.05 -8.74
N LYS A 31 -5.27 -6.51 -7.53
CA LYS A 31 -6.11 -6.37 -6.33
C LYS A 31 -6.37 -4.90 -5.97
N LYS A 32 -5.34 -4.05 -6.01
CA LYS A 32 -5.49 -2.61 -5.73
C LYS A 32 -6.38 -1.93 -6.78
N LYS A 33 -6.24 -2.31 -8.05
CA LYS A 33 -7.07 -1.77 -9.14
C LYS A 33 -8.53 -2.16 -8.98
N LEU A 34 -8.81 -3.40 -8.58
CA LEU A 34 -10.16 -3.87 -8.29
C LEU A 34 -10.77 -3.16 -7.06
N ALA A 35 -10.02 -3.04 -5.97
CA ALA A 35 -10.46 -2.29 -4.80
C ALA A 35 -10.80 -0.82 -5.14
N LEU A 36 -9.98 -0.17 -5.97
CA LEU A 36 -10.26 1.16 -6.47
C LEU A 36 -11.54 1.20 -7.33
N ALA A 37 -11.72 0.24 -8.24
CA ALA A 37 -12.89 0.17 -9.12
C ALA A 37 -14.20 -0.05 -8.33
N ASN A 38 -14.14 -0.81 -7.22
CA ASN A 38 -15.28 -1.07 -6.35
C ASN A 38 -15.57 0.06 -5.35
N GLY A 39 -14.69 1.06 -5.22
CA GLY A 39 -14.79 2.11 -4.19
C GLY A 39 -14.42 1.64 -2.77
N GLU A 40 -13.72 0.52 -2.64
CA GLU A 40 -13.29 -0.05 -1.35
C GLU A 40 -11.97 0.57 -0.89
N TYR A 41 -12.03 1.81 -0.40
CA TYR A 41 -10.85 2.58 0.02
C TYR A 41 -10.13 2.00 1.24
N ASP A 42 -10.88 1.42 2.18
CA ASP A 42 -10.29 0.75 3.36
C ASP A 42 -9.43 -0.44 2.93
N LEU A 43 -9.95 -1.26 2.01
CA LEU A 43 -9.22 -2.39 1.44
C LEU A 43 -8.00 -1.91 0.64
N LEU A 44 -8.16 -0.82 -0.11
CA LEU A 44 -7.06 -0.23 -0.86
C LEU A 44 -5.90 0.20 0.06
N GLN A 45 -6.20 0.80 1.21
CA GLN A 45 -5.21 1.17 2.23
C GLN A 45 -4.51 -0.08 2.80
N ILE A 46 -5.26 -1.09 3.21
CA ILE A 46 -4.71 -2.35 3.75
C ILE A 46 -3.80 -3.04 2.72
N LEU A 47 -4.17 -3.01 1.43
CA LEU A 47 -3.35 -3.56 0.35
C LEU A 47 -2.12 -2.70 0.04
N ALA A 48 -2.15 -1.41 0.37
CA ALA A 48 -1.05 -0.48 0.17
C ALA A 48 0.04 -0.60 1.24
N GLU A 49 -0.30 -1.07 2.44
CA GLU A 49 0.64 -1.27 3.54
C GLU A 49 1.79 -2.22 3.17
N CYS A 50 3.01 -1.77 3.46
CA CYS A 50 4.21 -2.59 3.34
C CYS A 50 4.37 -3.46 4.59
N ARG A 51 4.18 -4.77 4.45
CA ARG A 51 4.35 -5.75 5.54
C ARG A 51 5.76 -6.35 5.62
N ASN A 52 6.76 -5.59 5.19
CA ASN A 52 8.15 -6.05 5.20
C ASN A 52 8.69 -5.99 6.64
N ALA A 53 9.50 -6.98 7.03
CA ALA A 53 10.08 -7.05 8.38
C ALA A 53 10.99 -5.85 8.73
N THR A 54 11.47 -5.11 7.72
CA THR A 54 12.29 -3.90 7.88
C THR A 54 11.48 -2.61 7.97
N HIS A 55 10.15 -2.68 7.91
CA HIS A 55 9.28 -1.51 8.03
C HIS A 55 9.26 -1.01 9.47
N SER A 56 9.34 0.32 9.68
CA SER A 56 9.40 0.93 11.02
C SER A 56 8.25 0.52 11.94
N ASP A 57 7.07 0.30 11.35
CA ASP A 57 5.85 0.00 12.09
C ASP A 57 5.61 -1.52 12.25
N PHE A 58 6.50 -2.36 11.71
CA PHE A 58 6.40 -3.81 11.85
C PHE A 58 6.78 -4.23 13.27
N LYS A 59 5.79 -4.60 14.07
CA LYS A 59 5.98 -5.19 15.40
C LYS A 59 5.83 -6.71 15.28
N PRO A 60 6.93 -7.50 15.31
CA PRO A 60 6.80 -8.95 15.38
C PRO A 60 6.06 -9.31 16.67
N ILE A 61 5.15 -10.29 16.58
CA ILE A 61 4.23 -10.68 17.66
C ILE A 61 4.96 -11.30 18.87
N ASP A 62 6.28 -11.51 18.80
CA ASP A 62 7.06 -12.27 19.78
C ASP A 62 8.09 -11.45 20.58
N THR A 63 7.82 -10.18 20.91
CA THR A 63 8.67 -9.40 21.85
C THR A 63 8.02 -9.28 23.23
N ASP A 64 7.79 -10.41 23.89
CA ASP A 64 7.70 -10.51 25.36
C ASP A 64 8.90 -11.28 25.93
N LYS A 65 10.07 -11.07 25.32
CA LYS A 65 11.37 -11.40 25.90
C LYS A 65 12.24 -10.16 25.75
N GLY A 66 12.61 -9.60 26.90
CA GLY A 66 13.22 -8.28 27.05
C GLY A 66 14.35 -8.01 26.05
N LEU A 67 14.26 -6.84 25.41
CA LEU A 67 15.46 -6.15 24.92
C LEU A 67 16.22 -5.62 26.14
N ASP A 68 17.01 -6.48 26.76
CA ASP A 68 17.97 -6.09 27.80
C ASP A 68 19.36 -6.60 27.41
N CYS A 69 19.96 -5.94 26.42
CA CYS A 69 21.32 -6.22 25.99
C CYS A 69 21.89 -5.06 25.17
N ALA A 70 22.07 -3.88 25.78
CA ALA A 70 23.11 -2.90 25.40
C ALA A 70 23.00 -1.59 26.21
N ARG A 71 23.09 -1.64 27.54
CA ARG A 71 23.64 -0.50 28.29
C ARG A 71 24.90 -1.00 29.00
N PRO A 72 26.11 -0.59 28.56
CA PRO A 72 27.28 -0.80 29.38
C PRO A 72 27.07 -0.01 30.68
N ASP A 73 27.31 -0.66 31.83
CA ASP A 73 27.24 0.00 33.12
C ASP A 73 28.18 1.22 33.12
N LYS A 74 27.62 2.36 33.53
CA LYS A 74 28.34 3.63 33.70
C LYS A 74 29.42 3.42 34.79
N PRO A 75 30.64 3.98 34.64
CA PRO A 75 31.75 3.72 35.57
C PRO A 75 31.46 4.15 37.00
#